data_AF-M9LF84-F1
#
_entry.id   AF-M9LF84-F1
#
_cell.length_a   1.000
_cell.length_b   1.000
_cell.length_c   1.000
_cell.angle_alpha   90.00
_cell.angle_beta   90.00
_cell.angle_gamma   90.00
#
_symmetry.space_group_name_H-M   'P 1'
#
loop_
_entity.id
_entity.type
_entity.pdbx_description
1 polymer ?
#
loop_
_entity_poly.entity_id
_entity_poly.type
_entity_poly.pdbx_seq_one_letter_code
_entity_poly.pdbx_strand_id
1 'polypeptide(L)'
;MRMKKKKKLVVLIFSFVIGTSILGLNEITYAADTTSPNFMTHYSPADKAKAEAYSQERYEIWTKSFTNSQKDMINSYKKDANETNKLLVEFRGHIQALQFLAQQPGADPKLVKQVNEIEEMNKLIKVEENKTPQTQTIYTSFSATDIGFASNPDIEDGFLNLDEKKINTIIECLKMGSFSDFRAGNLVTSEPYSTVNAFFTQKRILIELEVPAGTYLAHLGNGQTIFPLDYGMKLTDQAGTVIGKQVLKLKALVVPKDDILIEGDAQSLILNKSISNILRSKGFDEKDIESLKAQCRFMFSGPNVSLAIENSQSAMLDLVTNEYIPNNLLRDMLLKLRLCAGITFQSVPIGRNIEIDGITNFPENGDNPYMRIIPTHQDLLSQLDEHQSTLRTLHHEFGHVIDREILNGISSTPEFKALFEKEKNNITEINTYANYAKTNPQEFFAEVFKSMVSMGNEKYPSSYYRDSIEKEAPETVRFIKDKLKEKGYVL
;
A
#
# COMPACT_ATOMS: atom_id res chain seq x y z
N MET A 1 48.77 7.29 44.63
CA MET A 1 47.32 7.28 44.35
C MET A 1 46.96 8.49 43.50
N ARG A 2 46.74 8.31 42.20
CA ARG A 2 46.38 9.39 41.25
C ARG A 2 45.40 8.78 40.24
N MET A 3 44.11 8.99 40.44
CA MET A 3 43.04 8.48 39.57
C MET A 3 43.00 9.27 38.27
N LYS A 4 43.21 8.59 37.13
CA LYS A 4 42.96 9.11 35.79
C LYS A 4 41.45 9.18 35.56
N LYS A 5 40.92 10.38 35.31
CA LYS A 5 39.55 10.59 34.80
C LYS A 5 39.45 10.06 33.36
N LYS A 6 38.61 9.06 33.12
CA LYS A 6 38.18 8.67 31.76
C LYS A 6 37.22 9.75 31.24
N LYS A 7 37.57 10.38 30.11
CA LYS A 7 36.65 11.22 29.34
C LYS A 7 35.64 10.29 28.65
N LYS A 8 34.35 10.49 28.94
CA LYS A 8 33.26 9.85 28.17
C LYS A 8 33.13 10.61 26.85
N LEU A 9 33.23 9.88 25.73
CA LEU A 9 32.90 10.36 24.41
C LEU A 9 31.38 10.45 24.33
N VAL A 10 30.85 11.67 24.23
CA VAL A 10 29.43 11.93 23.93
C VAL A 10 29.29 11.80 22.41
N VAL A 11 28.67 10.73 21.96
CA VAL A 11 28.23 10.59 20.56
C VAL A 11 26.94 11.39 20.45
N LEU A 12 27.00 12.56 19.80
CA LEU A 12 25.81 13.28 19.36
C LEU A 12 25.17 12.49 18.23
N ILE A 13 24.04 11.84 18.51
CA ILE A 13 23.13 11.34 17.49
C ILE A 13 22.40 12.58 16.95
N PHE A 14 22.71 12.98 15.72
CA PHE A 14 21.93 13.97 15.00
C PHE A 14 20.61 13.33 14.58
N SER A 15 19.54 13.62 15.32
CA SER A 15 18.18 13.42 14.87
C SER A 15 17.92 14.38 13.71
N PHE A 16 17.91 13.87 12.48
CA PHE A 16 17.38 14.61 11.34
C PHE A 16 15.86 14.68 11.47
N VAL A 17 15.36 15.69 12.18
CA VAL A 17 14.01 16.20 11.98
C VAL A 17 14.08 16.99 10.67
N ILE A 18 13.61 16.41 9.57
CA ILE A 18 13.38 17.15 8.34
C ILE A 18 12.15 18.02 8.60
N GLY A 19 12.42 19.21 9.15
CA GLY A 19 11.46 20.30 9.19
C GLY A 19 11.22 20.77 7.78
N THR A 20 10.04 20.47 7.24
CA THR A 20 9.49 21.17 6.08
C THR A 20 9.00 22.53 6.57
N SER A 21 9.77 23.57 6.28
CA SER A 21 9.35 24.94 6.47
C SER A 21 9.75 25.76 5.25
N ILE A 22 8.79 26.56 4.80
CA ILE A 22 8.85 27.73 3.91
C ILE A 22 9.09 27.42 2.41
N LEU A 23 8.29 27.82 1.41
CA LEU A 23 7.40 28.97 1.13
C LEU A 23 6.41 28.53 0.01
N GLY A 24 5.18 29.02 -0.16
CA GLY A 24 4.45 30.08 0.52
C GLY A 24 2.95 29.84 0.37
N LEU A 25 2.26 30.04 1.49
CA LEU A 25 0.81 30.08 1.62
C LEU A 25 0.30 31.35 0.93
N ASN A 26 -0.52 31.18 -0.10
CA ASN A 26 -1.63 32.10 -0.28
C ASN A 26 -2.76 31.54 0.58
N GLU A 27 -2.91 32.10 1.79
CA GLU A 27 -4.13 31.95 2.57
C GLU A 27 -5.29 32.51 1.73
N ILE A 28 -6.07 31.61 1.11
CA ILE A 28 -7.40 31.96 0.63
C ILE A 28 -8.32 31.79 1.84
N THR A 29 -8.46 32.86 2.62
CA THR A 29 -9.58 33.02 3.55
C THR A 29 -10.88 33.00 2.74
N TYR A 30 -11.55 31.87 2.71
CA TYR A 30 -12.95 31.82 2.29
C TYR A 30 -13.81 32.31 3.46
N ALA A 31 -14.23 33.57 3.37
CA ALA A 31 -15.44 34.03 4.02
C ALA A 31 -16.61 33.27 3.36
N ALA A 32 -17.10 32.22 4.03
CA ALA A 32 -18.34 31.58 3.63
C ALA A 32 -19.50 32.46 4.07
N ASP A 33 -20.04 33.19 3.09
CA ASP A 33 -21.23 34.01 3.16
C ASP A 33 -22.44 33.14 3.60
N THR A 34 -23.10 33.57 4.67
CA THR A 34 -24.14 32.83 5.38
C THR A 34 -25.51 33.10 4.78
N THR A 35 -25.81 32.58 3.58
CA THR A 35 -27.21 32.51 3.09
C THR A 35 -27.45 31.35 2.10
N SER A 36 -27.56 30.12 2.61
CA SER A 36 -28.30 29.01 2.00
C SER A 36 -28.45 27.88 3.05
N PRO A 37 -29.47 27.01 3.02
CA PRO A 37 -29.88 26.27 4.21
C PRO A 37 -28.77 25.32 4.65
N ASN A 38 -28.21 25.63 5.82
CA ASN A 38 -27.38 24.73 6.59
C ASN A 38 -28.09 23.37 6.66
N PHE A 39 -27.57 22.37 5.96
CA PHE A 39 -27.80 20.99 6.37
C PHE A 39 -27.09 20.83 7.71
N MET A 40 -27.87 21.02 8.78
CA MET A 40 -27.39 20.89 10.14
C MET A 40 -26.89 19.46 10.37
N THR A 41 -25.84 19.35 11.18
CA THR A 41 -25.21 18.14 11.71
C THR A 41 -26.13 17.29 12.61
N HIS A 42 -27.45 17.48 12.54
CA HIS A 42 -28.44 16.72 13.31
C HIS A 42 -29.39 15.99 12.37
N TYR A 43 -29.37 14.66 12.49
CA TYR A 43 -30.26 13.75 11.79
C TYR A 43 -31.74 14.10 12.08
N SER A 44 -32.48 14.53 11.06
CA SER A 44 -33.95 14.61 11.11
C SER A 44 -34.56 13.70 10.02
N PRO A 45 -35.67 12.99 10.31
CA PRO A 45 -36.39 12.21 9.30
C PRO A 45 -36.82 13.05 8.07
N ALA A 46 -37.04 14.36 8.25
CA ALA A 46 -37.36 15.27 7.16
C ALA A 46 -36.16 15.50 6.23
N ASP A 47 -34.93 15.47 6.74
CA ASP A 47 -33.72 15.64 5.92
C ASP A 47 -33.40 14.37 5.12
N LYS A 48 -33.69 13.19 5.69
CA LYS A 48 -33.62 11.91 4.95
C LYS A 48 -34.60 11.88 3.78
N ALA A 49 -35.87 12.20 4.00
CA ALA A 49 -36.88 12.21 2.93
C ALA A 49 -36.53 13.21 1.81
N LYS A 50 -35.99 14.39 2.16
CA LYS A 50 -35.50 15.36 1.17
C LYS A 50 -34.30 14.84 0.38
N ALA A 51 -33.33 14.21 1.05
CA ALA A 51 -32.17 13.64 0.39
C ALA A 51 -32.55 12.49 -0.55
N GLU A 52 -33.49 11.64 -0.13
CA GLU A 52 -34.03 10.55 -0.95
C GLU A 52 -34.75 11.08 -2.19
N ALA A 53 -35.66 12.06 -2.03
CA ALA A 53 -36.37 12.69 -3.13
C ALA A 53 -35.42 13.39 -4.12
N TYR A 54 -34.47 14.18 -3.60
CA TYR A 54 -33.46 14.84 -4.43
C TYR A 54 -32.63 13.83 -5.23
N SER A 55 -32.12 12.78 -4.57
CA SER A 55 -31.36 11.75 -5.25
C SER A 55 -32.19 10.98 -6.28
N GLN A 56 -33.48 10.76 -6.03
CA GLN A 56 -34.36 10.06 -6.95
C GLN A 56 -34.63 10.88 -8.22
N GLU A 57 -34.91 12.17 -8.08
CA GLU A 57 -35.06 13.09 -9.22
C GLU A 57 -33.81 13.10 -10.11
N ARG A 58 -32.63 13.21 -9.48
CA ARG A 58 -31.35 13.21 -10.21
C ARG A 58 -31.08 11.88 -10.92
N TYR A 59 -31.41 10.75 -10.29
CA TYR A 59 -31.33 9.43 -10.92
C TYR A 59 -32.26 9.31 -12.14
N GLU A 60 -33.49 9.81 -12.06
CA GLU A 60 -34.44 9.78 -13.17
C GLU A 60 -34.00 10.65 -14.35
N ILE A 61 -33.44 11.83 -14.07
CA ILE A 61 -32.84 12.70 -15.09
C ILE A 61 -31.69 11.98 -15.79
N TRP A 62 -30.74 11.45 -15.00
CA TRP A 62 -29.55 10.76 -15.52
C TRP A 62 -29.90 9.53 -16.37
N THR A 63 -30.85 8.71 -15.92
CA THR A 63 -31.18 7.44 -16.57
C THR A 63 -32.28 7.51 -17.62
N LYS A 64 -32.81 8.71 -17.92
CA LYS A 64 -33.94 8.90 -18.84
C LYS A 64 -33.69 8.31 -20.24
N SER A 65 -32.48 8.47 -20.77
CA SER A 65 -32.08 8.02 -22.10
C SER A 65 -31.43 6.63 -22.13
N PHE A 66 -31.30 5.98 -20.97
CA PHE A 66 -30.55 4.73 -20.86
C PHE A 66 -31.35 3.54 -21.36
N THR A 67 -30.66 2.62 -22.02
CA THR A 67 -31.21 1.32 -22.40
C THR A 67 -31.55 0.49 -21.15
N ASN A 68 -32.39 -0.54 -21.30
CA ASN A 68 -32.69 -1.46 -20.20
C ASN A 68 -31.42 -2.14 -19.66
N SER A 69 -30.51 -2.54 -20.56
CA SER A 69 -29.22 -3.14 -20.17
C SER A 69 -28.38 -2.22 -19.30
N GLN A 70 -28.33 -0.92 -19.62
CA GLN A 70 -27.60 0.08 -18.83
C GLN A 70 -28.24 0.31 -17.46
N LYS A 71 -29.58 0.35 -17.40
CA LYS A 71 -30.32 0.46 -16.14
C LYS A 71 -30.10 -0.77 -15.26
N ASP A 72 -30.11 -1.97 -15.84
CA ASP A 72 -29.83 -3.23 -15.14
C ASP A 72 -28.40 -3.24 -14.58
N MET A 73 -27.43 -2.79 -15.36
CA MET A 73 -26.04 -2.63 -14.92
C MET A 73 -25.97 -1.66 -13.72
N ILE A 74 -26.53 -0.46 -13.80
CA ILE A 74 -26.51 0.52 -12.70
C ILE A 74 -27.19 -0.03 -11.45
N ASN A 75 -28.35 -0.69 -11.61
CA ASN A 75 -29.07 -1.32 -10.50
C ASN A 75 -28.25 -2.43 -9.83
N SER A 76 -27.35 -3.09 -10.57
CA SER A 76 -26.45 -4.08 -9.98
C SER A 76 -25.42 -3.46 -9.01
N TYR A 77 -25.03 -2.19 -9.20
CA TYR A 77 -24.11 -1.47 -8.31
C TYR A 77 -24.79 -0.94 -7.04
N LYS A 78 -26.13 -0.94 -6.99
CA LYS A 78 -26.88 -0.65 -5.75
C LYS A 78 -26.78 -1.79 -4.72
N LYS A 79 -26.29 -2.96 -5.14
CA LYS A 79 -26.16 -4.16 -4.30
C LYS A 79 -24.71 -4.33 -3.87
N ASP A 80 -24.47 -4.55 -2.58
CA ASP A 80 -23.12 -4.83 -2.03
C ASP A 80 -22.44 -6.05 -2.68
N ALA A 81 -23.21 -6.97 -3.28
CA ALA A 81 -22.71 -8.19 -3.92
C ALA A 81 -22.30 -8.02 -5.40
N ASN A 82 -22.03 -6.80 -5.87
CA ASN A 82 -21.62 -6.57 -7.25
C ASN A 82 -20.24 -7.17 -7.55
N GLU A 83 -20.19 -8.21 -8.38
CA GLU A 83 -18.96 -8.94 -8.72
C GLU A 83 -17.92 -8.08 -9.46
N THR A 84 -18.37 -7.09 -10.23
CA THR A 84 -17.49 -6.17 -10.97
C THR A 84 -16.79 -5.18 -10.02
N ASN A 85 -17.50 -4.65 -9.01
CA ASN A 85 -16.90 -3.85 -7.95
C ASN A 85 -15.95 -4.68 -7.06
N LYS A 86 -16.26 -5.95 -6.78
CA LYS A 86 -15.34 -6.85 -6.05
C LYS A 86 -14.02 -7.05 -6.80
N LEU A 87 -14.10 -7.28 -8.12
CA LEU A 87 -12.91 -7.41 -8.98
C LEU A 87 -12.07 -6.12 -8.97
N LEU A 88 -12.73 -4.96 -9.00
CA LEU A 88 -12.05 -3.67 -8.86
C LEU A 88 -11.33 -3.54 -7.52
N VAL A 89 -11.95 -3.93 -6.40
CA VAL A 89 -11.33 -3.93 -5.07
C VAL A 89 -10.11 -4.86 -5.02
N GLU A 90 -10.23 -6.08 -5.56
CA GLU A 90 -9.13 -7.07 -5.63
C GLU A 90 -7.90 -6.49 -6.37
N PHE A 91 -8.14 -5.80 -7.48
CA PHE A 91 -7.07 -5.14 -8.26
C PHE A 91 -6.78 -3.71 -7.81
N ARG A 92 -7.28 -3.28 -6.63
CA ARG A 92 -7.10 -1.94 -6.05
C ARG A 92 -7.42 -0.79 -7.02
N GLY A 93 -8.37 -1.01 -7.93
CA GLY A 93 -8.77 -0.03 -8.95
C GLY A 93 -7.77 0.16 -10.10
N HIS A 94 -6.85 -0.80 -10.31
CA HIS A 94 -5.87 -0.77 -11.39
C HIS A 94 -6.44 -1.35 -12.69
N ILE A 95 -7.33 -0.58 -13.33
CA ILE A 95 -8.08 -0.98 -14.53
C ILE A 95 -7.16 -1.41 -15.68
N GLN A 96 -6.00 -0.77 -15.85
CA GLN A 96 -5.08 -1.12 -16.95
C GLN A 96 -4.55 -2.56 -16.83
N ALA A 97 -4.43 -3.08 -15.60
CA ALA A 97 -4.02 -4.47 -15.40
C ALA A 97 -5.15 -5.42 -15.81
N LEU A 98 -6.39 -5.10 -15.45
CA LEU A 98 -7.58 -5.86 -15.87
C LEU A 98 -7.76 -5.84 -17.39
N GLN A 99 -7.59 -4.68 -18.03
CA GLN A 99 -7.64 -4.53 -19.49
C GLN A 99 -6.57 -5.37 -20.18
N PHE A 100 -5.33 -5.33 -19.68
CA PHE A 100 -4.24 -6.14 -20.21
C PHE A 100 -4.56 -7.65 -20.11
N LEU A 101 -5.09 -8.10 -18.99
CA LEU A 101 -5.51 -9.49 -18.78
C LEU A 101 -6.68 -9.89 -19.69
N ALA A 102 -7.66 -8.99 -19.89
CA ALA A 102 -8.81 -9.22 -20.75
C ALA A 102 -8.46 -9.28 -22.25
N GLN A 103 -7.34 -8.66 -22.65
CA GLN A 103 -6.86 -8.66 -24.04
C GLN A 103 -5.96 -9.85 -24.38
N GLN A 104 -5.55 -10.67 -23.40
CA GLN A 104 -4.70 -11.83 -23.66
C GLN A 104 -5.43 -12.91 -24.46
N PRO A 105 -4.74 -13.64 -25.36
CA PRO A 105 -5.29 -14.82 -26.01
C PRO A 105 -5.81 -15.84 -24.98
N GLY A 106 -7.08 -16.23 -25.10
CA GLY A 106 -7.72 -17.16 -24.16
C GLY A 106 -8.21 -16.54 -22.85
N ALA A 107 -8.31 -15.20 -22.77
CA ALA A 107 -8.89 -14.52 -21.61
C ALA A 107 -10.31 -15.02 -21.30
N ASP A 108 -10.62 -15.09 -20.01
CA ASP A 108 -11.95 -15.49 -19.51
C ASP A 108 -13.03 -14.54 -20.05
N PRO A 109 -14.06 -15.03 -20.76
CA PRO A 109 -15.18 -14.21 -21.23
C PRO A 109 -15.87 -13.41 -20.12
N LYS A 110 -15.90 -13.94 -18.88
CA LYS A 110 -16.44 -13.23 -17.71
C LYS A 110 -15.62 -11.97 -17.42
N LEU A 111 -14.29 -12.08 -17.40
CA LEU A 111 -13.38 -10.95 -17.19
C LEU A 111 -13.56 -9.89 -18.29
N VAL A 112 -13.62 -10.30 -19.56
CA VAL A 112 -13.83 -9.39 -20.69
C VAL A 112 -15.13 -8.60 -20.53
N LYS A 113 -16.22 -9.30 -20.14
CA LYS A 113 -17.50 -8.65 -19.87
C LYS A 113 -17.40 -7.64 -18.73
N GLN A 114 -16.76 -8.01 -17.62
CA GLN A 114 -16.61 -7.13 -16.46
C GLN A 114 -15.78 -5.88 -16.78
N VAL A 115 -14.70 -6.01 -17.57
CA VAL A 115 -13.90 -4.85 -18.02
C VAL A 115 -14.74 -3.90 -18.88
N ASN A 116 -15.53 -4.43 -19.82
CA ASN A 116 -16.42 -3.60 -20.64
C ASN A 116 -17.50 -2.90 -19.79
N GLU A 117 -18.08 -3.59 -18.79
CA GLU A 117 -19.03 -3.00 -17.84
C GLU A 117 -18.38 -1.86 -17.02
N ILE A 118 -17.11 -2.02 -16.62
CA ILE A 118 -16.35 -0.97 -15.92
C ILE A 118 -16.20 0.26 -16.82
N GLU A 119 -15.76 0.08 -18.06
CA GLU A 119 -15.58 1.19 -19.00
C GLU A 119 -16.90 1.91 -19.30
N GLU A 120 -17.98 1.16 -19.51
CA GLU A 120 -19.31 1.70 -19.76
C GLU A 120 -19.83 2.46 -18.54
N MET A 121 -19.76 1.89 -17.34
CA MET A 121 -20.22 2.56 -16.12
C MET A 121 -19.47 3.87 -15.87
N ASN A 122 -18.14 3.87 -16.05
CA ASN A 122 -17.32 5.06 -15.90
C ASN A 122 -17.73 6.17 -16.89
N LYS A 123 -18.04 5.79 -18.13
CA LYS A 123 -18.54 6.72 -19.16
C LYS A 123 -19.93 7.27 -18.82
N LEU A 124 -20.85 6.41 -18.36
CA LEU A 124 -22.21 6.82 -18.02
C LEU A 124 -22.25 7.81 -16.84
N ILE A 125 -21.36 7.64 -15.85
CA ILE A 125 -21.26 8.57 -14.72
C ILE A 125 -20.71 9.93 -15.18
N LYS A 126 -19.71 9.95 -16.08
CA LYS A 126 -18.99 11.15 -16.53
C LYS A 126 -19.74 11.95 -17.60
N VAL A 127 -20.93 12.41 -17.26
CA VAL A 127 -21.76 13.30 -18.09
C VAL A 127 -22.03 14.62 -17.35
N GLU A 128 -22.23 15.72 -18.07
CA GLU A 128 -22.38 17.06 -17.48
C GLU A 128 -23.51 17.13 -16.45
N GLU A 129 -24.60 16.38 -16.68
CA GLU A 129 -25.74 16.31 -15.78
C GLU A 129 -25.36 15.78 -14.39
N ASN A 130 -24.29 15.00 -14.28
CA ASN A 130 -23.80 14.43 -13.01
C ASN A 130 -22.72 15.28 -12.33
N LYS A 131 -22.33 16.43 -12.88
CA LYS A 131 -21.45 17.33 -12.16
C LYS A 131 -22.18 17.95 -10.98
N THR A 132 -21.53 17.98 -9.82
CA THR A 132 -22.04 18.66 -8.63
C THR A 132 -22.11 20.17 -8.92
N PRO A 133 -23.27 20.83 -8.78
CA PRO A 133 -23.37 22.27 -9.06
C PRO A 133 -22.74 23.13 -7.96
N GLN A 134 -22.58 22.56 -6.77
CA GLN A 134 -22.00 23.18 -5.58
C GLN A 134 -21.30 22.10 -4.74
N THR A 135 -20.52 22.53 -3.76
CA THR A 135 -19.92 21.60 -2.79
C THR A 135 -21.01 20.79 -2.07
N GLN A 136 -20.80 19.48 -1.94
CA GLN A 136 -21.72 18.56 -1.28
C GLN A 136 -20.99 17.69 -0.26
N THR A 137 -21.69 17.25 0.77
CA THR A 137 -21.17 16.28 1.74
C THR A 137 -21.72 14.90 1.42
N ILE A 138 -20.83 13.91 1.27
CA ILE A 138 -21.18 12.51 1.01
C ILE A 138 -20.59 11.64 2.11
N TYR A 139 -21.40 10.74 2.66
CA TYR A 139 -20.97 9.79 3.67
C TYR A 139 -20.72 8.43 3.01
N THR A 140 -19.48 7.94 3.12
CA THR A 140 -19.12 6.59 2.66
C THR A 140 -18.48 5.82 3.80
N SER A 141 -18.36 4.49 3.66
CA SER A 141 -17.76 3.64 4.69
C SER A 141 -16.77 2.66 4.11
N PHE A 142 -15.82 2.31 4.96
CA PHE A 142 -14.78 1.34 4.70
C PHE A 142 -14.83 0.23 5.75
N SER A 143 -14.57 -0.99 5.32
CA SER A 143 -14.15 -2.07 6.20
C SER A 143 -12.66 -1.89 6.57
N ALA A 144 -12.18 -2.62 7.56
CA ALA A 144 -10.74 -2.71 7.84
C ALA A 144 -9.99 -3.30 6.63
N THR A 145 -10.61 -4.27 5.94
CA THR A 145 -10.01 -4.89 4.76
C THR A 145 -9.85 -3.95 3.58
N ASP A 146 -10.77 -2.99 3.43
CA ASP A 146 -10.68 -1.97 2.39
C ASP A 146 -9.41 -1.12 2.56
N ILE A 147 -9.04 -0.79 3.80
CA ILE A 147 -7.88 0.04 4.14
C ILE A 147 -6.57 -0.74 4.34
N GLY A 148 -6.62 -2.07 4.20
CA GLY A 148 -5.43 -2.93 4.14
C GLY A 148 -5.24 -3.89 5.31
N PHE A 149 -6.18 -4.03 6.25
CA PHE A 149 -6.15 -5.14 7.20
C PHE A 149 -6.55 -6.46 6.52
N ALA A 150 -6.26 -7.59 7.16
CA ALA A 150 -6.61 -8.93 6.70
C ALA A 150 -8.07 -9.25 7.04
N SER A 151 -8.56 -8.70 8.14
CA SER A 151 -9.89 -8.95 8.65
C SER A 151 -10.45 -7.73 9.39
N ASN A 152 -11.78 -7.64 9.48
CA ASN A 152 -12.45 -6.62 10.30
C ASN A 152 -12.16 -6.75 11.80
N PRO A 153 -12.07 -7.96 12.39
CA PRO A 153 -11.61 -8.14 13.75
C PRO A 153 -10.26 -7.49 14.10
N ASP A 154 -9.38 -7.23 13.12
CA ASP A 154 -8.04 -6.70 13.39
C ASP A 154 -8.03 -5.27 13.96
N ILE A 155 -9.15 -4.56 13.87
CA ILE A 155 -9.33 -3.20 14.40
C ILE A 155 -10.26 -3.17 15.62
N GLU A 156 -10.69 -4.33 16.12
CA GLU A 156 -11.68 -4.47 17.19
C GLU A 156 -11.02 -4.81 18.54
N ASP A 157 -11.48 -4.17 19.62
CA ASP A 157 -11.19 -4.57 21.01
C ASP A 157 -12.42 -5.32 21.57
N GLY A 158 -12.41 -6.64 21.41
CA GLY A 158 -13.57 -7.49 21.66
C GLY A 158 -14.65 -7.30 20.60
N PHE A 159 -15.91 -7.55 20.95
CA PHE A 159 -16.99 -7.70 19.95
C PHE A 159 -17.51 -6.37 19.37
N LEU A 160 -17.49 -5.30 20.16
CA LEU A 160 -18.18 -4.04 19.84
C LEU A 160 -17.26 -2.82 19.78
N ASN A 161 -16.11 -2.85 20.45
CA ASN A 161 -15.25 -1.67 20.52
C ASN A 161 -14.19 -1.72 19.44
N LEU A 162 -13.69 -0.55 19.06
CA LEU A 162 -12.48 -0.42 18.27
C LEU A 162 -11.24 -0.42 19.19
N ASP A 163 -10.16 -1.03 18.74
CA ASP A 163 -8.85 -0.93 19.40
C ASP A 163 -8.26 0.47 19.17
N GLU A 164 -7.99 1.19 20.25
CA GLU A 164 -7.51 2.59 20.21
C GLU A 164 -6.14 2.72 19.54
N LYS A 165 -5.23 1.76 19.73
CA LYS A 165 -3.92 1.78 19.08
C LYS A 165 -4.08 1.57 17.58
N LYS A 166 -4.93 0.63 17.16
CA LYS A 166 -5.21 0.36 15.75
C LYS A 166 -5.91 1.54 15.08
N ILE A 167 -6.81 2.25 15.78
CA ILE A 167 -7.40 3.50 15.29
C ILE A 167 -6.32 4.54 15.00
N ASN A 168 -5.37 4.75 15.92
CA ASN A 168 -4.29 5.71 15.71
C ASN A 168 -3.45 5.32 14.49
N THR A 169 -3.14 4.03 14.31
CA THR A 169 -2.51 3.54 13.09
C THR A 169 -3.34 3.88 11.85
N ILE A 170 -4.66 3.65 11.86
CA ILE A 170 -5.53 4.01 10.71
C ILE A 170 -5.44 5.50 10.40
N ILE A 171 -5.52 6.37 11.41
CA ILE A 171 -5.49 7.82 11.23
C ILE A 171 -4.14 8.29 10.69
N GLU A 172 -3.04 7.77 11.23
CA GLU A 172 -1.69 8.08 10.78
C GLU A 172 -1.44 7.59 9.34
N CYS A 173 -2.01 6.44 8.98
CA CYS A 173 -1.74 5.77 7.71
C CYS A 173 -2.69 6.17 6.57
N LEU A 174 -3.94 6.56 6.86
CA LEU A 174 -4.99 6.80 5.86
C LEU A 174 -5.00 8.26 5.34
N LYS A 175 -3.86 8.94 5.26
CA LYS A 175 -3.82 10.38 4.89
C LYS A 175 -4.32 10.65 3.46
N MET A 176 -3.99 9.79 2.50
CA MET A 176 -4.50 9.89 1.12
C MET A 176 -4.58 8.53 0.42
N GLY A 177 -5.50 8.42 -0.55
CA GLY A 177 -5.61 7.26 -1.42
C GLY A 177 -6.73 7.38 -2.45
N SER A 178 -6.65 6.57 -3.50
CA SER A 178 -7.68 6.52 -4.55
C SER A 178 -8.80 5.56 -4.16
N PHE A 179 -10.01 5.78 -4.67
CA PHE A 179 -11.04 4.74 -4.57
C PHE A 179 -10.63 3.55 -5.45
N SER A 180 -10.75 2.34 -4.89
CA SER A 180 -10.44 1.11 -5.61
C SER A 180 -11.59 0.67 -6.51
N ASP A 181 -12.78 1.22 -6.34
CA ASP A 181 -14.06 0.78 -6.88
C ASP A 181 -14.94 1.97 -7.29
N PHE A 182 -16.09 1.69 -7.89
CA PHE A 182 -17.14 2.71 -8.04
C PHE A 182 -17.73 3.00 -6.66
N ARG A 183 -17.06 3.89 -5.93
CA ARG A 183 -17.33 4.14 -4.52
C ARG A 183 -18.74 4.69 -4.35
N ALA A 184 -19.58 3.93 -3.65
CA ALA A 184 -20.90 4.37 -3.28
C ALA A 184 -20.87 5.20 -1.99
N GLY A 185 -21.79 6.15 -1.87
CA GLY A 185 -21.98 6.99 -0.70
C GLY A 185 -23.43 7.39 -0.50
N ASN A 186 -23.71 8.14 0.55
CA ASN A 186 -25.04 8.62 0.89
C ASN A 186 -25.02 10.12 1.17
N LEU A 187 -26.07 10.85 0.77
CA LEU A 187 -26.23 12.29 1.02
C LEU A 187 -26.45 12.62 2.51
N VAL A 188 -26.97 11.65 3.25
CA VAL A 188 -27.13 11.71 4.71
C VAL A 188 -26.51 10.46 5.30
N THR A 189 -26.04 10.54 6.54
CA THR A 189 -25.70 9.32 7.28
C THR A 189 -26.96 8.45 7.35
N SER A 190 -26.90 7.21 6.88
CA SER A 190 -27.98 6.25 7.11
C SER A 190 -28.27 6.18 8.62
N GLU A 191 -29.55 6.24 8.99
CA GLU A 191 -30.05 6.24 10.38
C GLU A 191 -29.36 5.29 11.33
N PRO A 192 -28.97 5.80 12.51
CA PRO A 192 -27.59 6.23 12.75
C PRO A 192 -26.60 5.15 12.28
N TYR A 193 -25.30 5.31 12.44
CA TYR A 193 -24.50 4.09 12.62
C TYR A 193 -24.96 3.47 13.96
N SER A 194 -26.14 2.82 13.95
CA SER A 194 -26.53 1.95 15.02
C SER A 194 -25.42 0.93 15.04
N THR A 195 -24.83 0.83 16.21
CA THR A 195 -23.89 -0.21 16.61
C THR A 195 -24.18 -1.55 15.93
N VAL A 196 -25.46 -1.88 15.78
CA VAL A 196 -26.00 -3.06 15.09
C VAL A 196 -25.73 -3.10 13.57
N ASN A 197 -25.99 -2.02 12.82
CA ASN A 197 -25.76 -2.02 11.37
C ASN A 197 -24.28 -1.98 11.00
N ALA A 198 -23.47 -1.19 11.74
CA ALA A 198 -22.01 -1.19 11.58
C ALA A 198 -21.42 -2.58 11.90
N PHE A 199 -22.00 -3.28 12.88
CA PHE A 199 -21.65 -4.64 13.24
C PHE A 199 -21.95 -5.64 12.11
N PHE A 200 -23.18 -5.66 11.55
CA PHE A 200 -23.54 -6.63 10.50
C PHE A 200 -22.87 -6.35 9.15
N THR A 201 -22.60 -5.08 8.84
CA THR A 201 -21.93 -4.70 7.58
C THR A 201 -20.40 -4.74 7.69
N GLN A 202 -19.86 -4.82 8.90
CA GLN A 202 -18.44 -4.71 9.24
C GLN A 202 -17.75 -3.44 8.69
N LYS A 203 -18.52 -2.41 8.31
CA LYS A 203 -18.03 -1.13 7.82
C LYS A 203 -17.99 -0.13 8.98
N ARG A 204 -16.92 -0.21 9.79
CA ARG A 204 -16.75 0.58 11.03
C ARG A 204 -15.98 1.89 10.84
N ILE A 205 -15.55 2.21 9.63
CA ILE A 205 -14.83 3.44 9.31
C ILE A 205 -15.74 4.30 8.43
N LEU A 206 -16.26 5.39 8.97
CA LEU A 206 -17.11 6.34 8.27
C LEU A 206 -16.28 7.53 7.80
N ILE A 207 -16.34 7.84 6.51
CA ILE A 207 -15.71 9.03 5.94
C ILE A 207 -16.79 10.01 5.52
N GLU A 208 -16.71 11.21 6.09
CA GLU A 208 -17.44 12.40 5.61
C GLU A 208 -16.60 13.06 4.51
N LEU A 209 -17.05 12.86 3.27
CA LEU A 209 -16.40 13.39 2.07
C LEU A 209 -16.96 14.76 1.75
N GLU A 210 -16.10 15.78 1.73
CA GLU A 210 -16.37 17.04 1.06
C GLU A 210 -16.13 16.86 -0.45
N VAL A 211 -17.18 17.01 -1.24
CA VAL A 211 -17.16 16.86 -2.69
C VAL A 211 -17.21 18.24 -3.32
N PRO A 212 -16.11 18.72 -3.95
CA PRO A 212 -16.09 20.03 -4.59
C PRO A 212 -17.16 20.19 -5.67
N ALA A 213 -17.55 21.43 -5.97
CA ALA A 213 -18.34 21.75 -7.15
C ALA A 213 -17.60 21.33 -8.44
N GLY A 214 -18.34 20.84 -9.42
CA GLY A 214 -17.82 20.37 -10.71
C GLY A 214 -17.35 18.91 -10.71
N THR A 215 -17.35 18.23 -9.57
CA THR A 215 -17.01 16.80 -9.45
C THR A 215 -18.12 15.93 -10.06
N TYR A 216 -17.75 14.91 -10.83
CA TYR A 216 -18.73 13.93 -11.30
C TYR A 216 -19.21 13.04 -10.14
N LEU A 217 -20.52 13.05 -9.89
CA LEU A 217 -21.17 12.26 -8.86
C LEU A 217 -22.57 11.87 -9.36
N ALA A 218 -22.75 10.60 -9.71
CA ALA A 218 -24.05 10.12 -10.15
C ALA A 218 -24.93 9.73 -8.95
N HIS A 219 -26.24 9.89 -9.10
CA HIS A 219 -27.21 9.51 -8.08
C HIS A 219 -27.82 8.15 -8.42
N LEU A 220 -27.96 7.29 -7.41
CA LEU A 220 -28.56 5.95 -7.53
C LEU A 220 -30.02 5.89 -7.04
N GLY A 221 -30.58 7.03 -6.62
CA GLY A 221 -31.88 7.11 -5.94
C GLY A 221 -31.76 6.78 -4.45
N ASN A 222 -32.83 6.98 -3.69
CA ASN A 222 -32.89 6.70 -2.24
C ASN A 222 -31.73 7.30 -1.42
N GLY A 223 -31.26 8.49 -1.83
CA GLY A 223 -30.19 9.20 -1.14
C GLY A 223 -28.78 8.68 -1.43
N GLN A 224 -28.63 7.67 -2.30
CA GLN A 224 -27.36 7.06 -2.65
C GLN A 224 -26.68 7.76 -3.83
N THR A 225 -25.36 7.79 -3.80
CA THR A 225 -24.51 8.35 -4.85
C THR A 225 -23.40 7.38 -5.21
N ILE A 226 -22.77 7.58 -6.37
CA ILE A 226 -21.65 6.77 -6.84
C ILE A 226 -20.61 7.62 -7.58
N PHE A 227 -19.35 7.44 -7.22
CA PHE A 227 -18.21 8.10 -7.87
C PHE A 227 -17.70 7.28 -9.07
N PRO A 228 -17.19 7.93 -10.13
CA PRO A 228 -16.36 7.27 -11.13
C PRO A 228 -14.96 6.94 -10.58
N LEU A 229 -14.16 6.18 -11.35
CA LEU A 229 -12.91 5.56 -10.87
C LEU A 229 -11.68 6.48 -10.83
N ASP A 230 -11.83 7.73 -11.25
CA ASP A 230 -10.77 8.75 -11.31
C ASP A 230 -10.78 9.70 -10.12
N TYR A 231 -11.39 9.29 -9.00
CA TYR A 231 -11.35 10.03 -7.74
C TYR A 231 -10.70 9.24 -6.61
N GLY A 232 -10.27 9.99 -5.62
CA GLY A 232 -9.80 9.51 -4.34
C GLY A 232 -10.15 10.49 -3.25
N MET A 233 -9.45 10.38 -2.14
CA MET A 233 -9.63 11.24 -0.98
C MET A 233 -8.31 11.62 -0.35
N LYS A 234 -8.28 12.83 0.24
CA LYS A 234 -7.24 13.31 1.16
C LYS A 234 -7.89 13.66 2.48
N LEU A 235 -7.43 13.07 3.58
CA LEU A 235 -7.97 13.42 4.90
C LEU A 235 -7.69 14.88 5.22
N THR A 236 -8.71 15.55 5.73
CA THR A 236 -8.65 16.94 6.20
C THR A 236 -8.59 17.01 7.73
N ASP A 237 -9.01 15.95 8.40
CA ASP A 237 -8.94 15.79 9.86
C ASP A 237 -8.00 14.63 10.21
N GLN A 238 -6.95 14.93 10.99
CA GLN A 238 -5.94 13.99 11.46
C GLN A 238 -6.18 13.50 12.91
N ALA A 239 -7.29 13.89 13.55
CA ALA A 239 -7.63 13.40 14.88
C ALA A 239 -8.70 12.29 14.82
N GLY A 240 -9.64 12.40 13.87
CA GLY A 240 -10.80 11.52 13.80
C GLY A 240 -11.71 11.65 15.02
N THR A 241 -12.89 11.06 14.95
CA THR A 241 -13.85 11.03 16.06
C THR A 241 -14.43 9.64 16.21
N VAL A 242 -14.29 9.05 17.40
CA VAL A 242 -14.90 7.75 17.70
C VAL A 242 -16.34 7.95 18.18
N ILE A 243 -17.30 7.45 17.43
CA ILE A 243 -18.73 7.50 17.76
C ILE A 243 -19.11 6.22 18.51
N GLY A 244 -19.58 6.37 19.75
CA GLY A 244 -20.12 5.26 20.55
C GLY A 244 -19.11 4.16 20.91
N LYS A 245 -17.81 4.39 20.69
CA LYS A 245 -16.68 3.42 20.75
C LYS A 245 -16.56 2.43 19.58
N GLN A 246 -17.41 2.53 18.56
CA GLN A 246 -17.58 1.44 17.57
C GLN A 246 -17.34 1.88 16.14
N VAL A 247 -17.42 3.19 15.88
CA VAL A 247 -17.23 3.75 14.54
C VAL A 247 -16.19 4.85 14.59
N LEU A 248 -15.17 4.74 13.76
CA LEU A 248 -14.21 5.80 13.50
C LEU A 248 -14.78 6.70 12.41
N LYS A 249 -15.09 7.95 12.75
CA LYS A 249 -15.49 8.98 11.79
C LYS A 249 -14.29 9.84 11.42
N LEU A 250 -14.01 9.98 10.13
CA LEU A 250 -12.98 10.87 9.58
C LEU A 250 -13.59 11.85 8.59
N LYS A 251 -12.87 12.92 8.28
CA LYS A 251 -13.22 13.90 7.26
C LYS A 251 -12.18 13.90 6.15
N ALA A 252 -12.63 13.97 4.91
CA ALA A 252 -11.76 13.99 3.75
C ALA A 252 -12.29 14.88 2.64
N LEU A 253 -11.39 15.39 1.82
CA LEU A 253 -11.70 16.08 0.57
C LEU A 253 -11.61 15.08 -0.58
N VAL A 254 -12.62 15.06 -1.45
CA VAL A 254 -12.54 14.32 -2.72
C VAL A 254 -11.60 15.05 -3.67
N VAL A 255 -10.63 14.30 -4.22
CA VAL A 255 -9.64 14.82 -5.15
C VAL A 255 -9.55 13.93 -6.40
N PRO A 256 -9.14 14.48 -7.55
CA PRO A 256 -8.77 13.67 -8.71
C PRO A 256 -7.70 12.63 -8.35
N LYS A 257 -7.81 11.43 -8.92
CA LYS A 257 -6.83 10.35 -8.76
C LYS A 257 -5.44 10.76 -9.25
N ASP A 258 -5.38 11.58 -10.30
CA ASP A 258 -4.12 12.09 -10.85
C ASP A 258 -3.34 12.92 -9.83
N ASP A 259 -4.01 13.67 -8.95
CA ASP A 259 -3.33 14.43 -7.89
C ASP A 259 -2.63 13.51 -6.87
N ILE A 260 -3.14 12.31 -6.67
CA ILE A 260 -2.55 11.29 -5.78
C ILE A 260 -1.37 10.62 -6.48
N LEU A 261 -1.49 10.35 -7.79
CA LEU A 261 -0.39 9.80 -8.60
C LEU A 261 0.78 10.79 -8.69
N ILE A 262 0.51 12.08 -8.91
CA ILE A 262 1.51 13.15 -8.94
C ILE A 262 2.26 13.22 -7.60
N GLU A 263 1.55 13.14 -6.47
CA GLU A 263 2.19 13.11 -5.15
C GLU A 263 3.06 11.86 -4.99
N GLY A 264 2.58 10.67 -5.40
CA GLY A 264 3.37 9.44 -5.38
C GLY A 264 4.66 9.53 -6.19
N ASP A 265 4.59 10.10 -7.40
CA ASP A 265 5.75 10.32 -8.27
C ASP A 265 6.73 11.34 -7.66
N ALA A 266 6.23 12.41 -7.03
CA ALA A 266 7.06 13.37 -6.32
C ALA A 266 7.80 12.72 -5.13
N GLN A 267 7.11 11.90 -4.33
CA GLN A 267 7.71 11.16 -3.22
C GLN A 267 8.74 10.13 -3.70
N SER A 268 8.50 9.49 -4.84
CA SER A 268 9.46 8.58 -5.48
C SER A 268 10.74 9.32 -5.91
N LEU A 269 10.61 10.51 -6.50
CA LEU A 269 11.76 11.34 -6.87
C LEU A 269 12.56 11.79 -5.64
N ILE A 270 11.87 12.22 -4.58
CA ILE A 270 12.49 12.60 -3.30
C ILE A 270 13.28 11.42 -2.72
N LEU A 271 12.69 10.22 -2.68
CA LEU A 271 13.36 9.02 -2.18
C LEU A 271 14.63 8.71 -2.98
N ASN A 272 14.55 8.69 -4.31
CA ASN A 272 15.72 8.42 -5.15
C ASN A 272 16.85 9.44 -4.91
N LYS A 273 16.51 10.72 -4.76
CA LYS A 273 17.49 11.76 -4.42
C LYS A 273 18.15 11.50 -3.06
N SER A 274 17.38 11.12 -2.06
CA SER A 274 17.88 10.75 -0.73
C SER A 274 18.81 9.54 -0.78
N ILE A 275 18.42 8.49 -1.52
CA ILE A 275 19.26 7.31 -1.76
C ILE A 275 20.58 7.72 -2.41
N SER A 276 20.56 8.50 -3.50
CA SER A 276 21.78 8.95 -4.16
C SER A 276 22.72 9.69 -3.20
N ASN A 277 22.19 10.55 -2.33
CA ASN A 277 23.00 11.26 -1.34
C ASN A 277 23.63 10.33 -0.30
N ILE A 278 22.87 9.34 0.19
CA ILE A 278 23.38 8.34 1.12
C ILE A 278 24.50 7.51 0.45
N LEU A 279 24.26 7.04 -0.78
CA LEU A 279 25.24 6.25 -1.51
C LEU A 279 26.54 7.04 -1.79
N ARG A 280 26.44 8.34 -2.13
CA ARG A 280 27.63 9.23 -2.22
C ARG A 280 28.39 9.28 -0.90
N SER A 281 27.70 9.44 0.22
CA SER A 281 28.34 9.46 1.55
C SER A 281 29.02 8.13 1.91
N LYS A 282 28.56 7.03 1.31
CA LYS A 282 29.14 5.69 1.43
C LYS A 282 30.29 5.42 0.45
N GLY A 283 30.68 6.41 -0.36
CA GLY A 283 31.84 6.36 -1.25
C GLY A 283 31.55 5.81 -2.64
N PHE A 284 30.28 5.75 -3.07
CA PHE A 284 29.92 5.37 -4.43
C PHE A 284 30.37 6.49 -5.39
N ASP A 285 30.86 6.11 -6.57
CA ASP A 285 31.27 7.08 -7.59
C ASP A 285 30.06 7.68 -8.33
N GLU A 286 30.23 8.86 -8.93
CA GLU A 286 29.12 9.58 -9.56
C GLU A 286 28.54 8.84 -10.78
N LYS A 287 29.31 7.97 -11.43
CA LYS A 287 28.83 7.17 -12.57
C LYS A 287 27.83 6.12 -12.09
N ASP A 288 28.10 5.48 -10.96
CA ASP A 288 27.18 4.53 -10.35
C ASP A 288 25.93 5.25 -9.85
N ILE A 289 26.10 6.40 -9.19
CA ILE A 289 24.97 7.21 -8.70
C ILE A 289 24.05 7.63 -9.84
N GLU A 290 24.61 8.09 -10.95
CA GLU A 290 23.84 8.45 -12.15
C GLU A 290 23.07 7.24 -12.72
N SER A 291 23.66 6.05 -12.66
CA SER A 291 23.02 4.81 -13.10
C SER A 291 21.86 4.40 -12.18
N LEU A 292 21.92 4.77 -10.90
CA LEU A 292 20.95 4.42 -9.86
C LEU A 292 19.91 5.51 -9.57
N LYS A 293 19.98 6.68 -10.24
CA LYS A 293 19.18 7.88 -9.91
C LYS A 293 17.66 7.71 -9.98
N ALA A 294 17.18 6.66 -10.62
CA ALA A 294 15.76 6.35 -10.79
C ALA A 294 15.47 4.88 -10.47
N GLN A 295 16.21 4.32 -9.50
CA GLN A 295 16.15 2.89 -9.19
C GLN A 295 14.80 2.47 -8.60
N CYS A 296 14.18 3.35 -7.82
CA CYS A 296 12.92 3.09 -7.14
C CYS A 296 11.76 3.77 -7.85
N ARG A 297 10.63 3.07 -7.99
CA ARG A 297 9.37 3.63 -8.51
C ARG A 297 8.21 3.28 -7.59
N PHE A 298 7.27 4.21 -7.42
CA PHE A 298 6.02 3.98 -6.71
C PHE A 298 4.88 3.82 -7.71
N MET A 299 4.07 2.78 -7.53
CA MET A 299 2.90 2.45 -8.35
C MET A 299 1.73 2.08 -7.43
N PHE A 300 1.23 3.09 -6.73
CA PHE A 300 0.22 2.88 -5.70
C PHE A 300 -1.19 3.23 -6.16
N SER A 301 -2.15 2.50 -5.61
CA SER A 301 -3.58 2.70 -5.82
C SER A 301 -4.34 2.14 -4.62
N GLY A 302 -5.59 2.54 -4.48
CA GLY A 302 -6.43 2.20 -3.34
C GLY A 302 -6.31 3.21 -2.19
N PRO A 303 -7.00 2.98 -1.07
CA PRO A 303 -7.22 4.00 -0.05
C PRO A 303 -6.00 4.29 0.84
N ASN A 304 -4.97 3.44 0.87
CA ASN A 304 -3.83 3.49 1.79
C ASN A 304 -2.49 3.88 1.10
N VAL A 305 -2.54 4.77 0.10
CA VAL A 305 -1.35 5.19 -0.66
C VAL A 305 -0.28 5.82 0.23
N SER A 306 -0.68 6.65 1.22
CA SER A 306 0.29 7.27 2.14
C SER A 306 1.11 6.24 2.92
N LEU A 307 0.47 5.20 3.46
CA LEU A 307 1.17 4.11 4.14
C LEU A 307 2.13 3.38 3.22
N ALA A 308 1.71 3.10 1.99
CA ALA A 308 2.56 2.44 1.00
C ALA A 308 3.84 3.26 0.73
N ILE A 309 3.72 4.59 0.61
CA ILE A 309 4.86 5.49 0.47
C ILE A 309 5.77 5.43 1.70
N GLU A 310 5.22 5.55 2.90
CA GLU A 310 5.99 5.56 4.15
C GLU A 310 6.78 4.25 4.35
N ASN A 311 6.12 3.11 4.13
CA ASN A 311 6.75 1.79 4.25
C ASN A 311 7.85 1.58 3.20
N SER A 312 7.62 2.00 1.95
CA SER A 312 8.61 1.90 0.88
C SER A 312 9.81 2.80 1.13
N GLN A 313 9.59 4.03 1.60
CA GLN A 313 10.67 4.95 1.96
C GLN A 313 11.51 4.37 3.09
N SER A 314 10.87 3.92 4.16
CA SER A 314 11.55 3.33 5.32
C SER A 314 12.37 2.10 4.91
N ALA A 315 11.78 1.15 4.19
CA ALA A 315 12.49 -0.04 3.74
C ALA A 315 13.70 0.27 2.83
N MET A 316 13.58 1.23 1.91
CA MET A 316 14.70 1.59 1.05
C MET A 316 15.80 2.33 1.81
N LEU A 317 15.45 3.23 2.71
CA LEU A 317 16.41 3.96 3.54
C LEU A 317 17.16 3.01 4.48
N ASP A 318 16.45 2.07 5.11
CA ASP A 318 17.03 1.04 5.95
C ASP A 318 17.96 0.14 5.13
N LEU A 319 17.56 -0.32 3.94
CA LEU A 319 18.42 -1.10 3.05
C LEU A 319 19.75 -0.38 2.77
N VAL A 320 19.70 0.89 2.33
CA VAL A 320 20.93 1.60 1.93
C VAL A 320 21.78 2.04 3.12
N THR A 321 21.20 2.10 4.32
CA THR A 321 21.92 2.40 5.57
C THR A 321 22.36 1.15 6.32
N ASN A 322 21.87 -0.04 5.95
CA ASN A 322 22.17 -1.31 6.59
C ASN A 322 23.68 -1.54 6.71
N GLU A 323 24.18 -1.64 7.95
CA GLU A 323 25.59 -1.84 8.26
C GLU A 323 26.02 -3.31 8.12
N TYR A 324 25.07 -4.24 8.05
CA TYR A 324 25.32 -5.67 7.85
C TYR A 324 25.44 -6.05 6.37
N ILE A 325 25.28 -5.09 5.46
CA ILE A 325 25.53 -5.27 4.03
C ILE A 325 26.76 -4.43 3.64
N PRO A 326 27.88 -5.06 3.23
CA PRO A 326 29.06 -4.35 2.77
C PRO A 326 28.72 -3.39 1.62
N ASN A 327 29.28 -2.18 1.66
CA ASN A 327 28.94 -1.15 0.67
C ASN A 327 29.22 -1.59 -0.77
N ASN A 328 30.26 -2.39 -1.01
CA ASN A 328 30.55 -2.94 -2.34
C ASN A 328 29.53 -4.01 -2.78
N LEU A 329 29.03 -4.82 -1.85
CA LEU A 329 27.95 -5.77 -2.13
C LEU A 329 26.64 -5.03 -2.44
N LEU A 330 26.26 -4.05 -1.59
CA LEU A 330 25.10 -3.19 -1.83
C LEU A 330 25.16 -2.51 -3.20
N ARG A 331 26.34 -1.98 -3.57
CA ARG A 331 26.59 -1.36 -4.86
C ARG A 331 26.30 -2.31 -6.01
N ASP A 332 26.93 -3.47 -6.00
CA ASP A 332 26.85 -4.40 -7.12
C ASP A 332 25.44 -5.00 -7.22
N MET A 333 24.78 -5.25 -6.08
CA MET A 333 23.36 -5.65 -6.05
C MET A 333 22.45 -4.62 -6.72
N LEU A 334 22.61 -3.34 -6.41
CA LEU A 334 21.80 -2.27 -6.99
C LEU A 334 22.08 -2.10 -8.49
N LEU A 335 23.35 -2.14 -8.90
CA LEU A 335 23.76 -1.98 -10.29
C LEU A 335 23.38 -3.18 -11.19
N LYS A 336 23.16 -4.35 -10.59
CA LYS A 336 22.68 -5.54 -11.30
C LYS A 336 21.21 -5.45 -11.70
N LEU A 337 20.43 -4.59 -11.05
CA LEU A 337 19.04 -4.42 -11.39
C LEU A 337 18.87 -3.61 -12.68
N ARG A 338 17.66 -3.64 -13.23
CA ARG A 338 17.26 -2.86 -14.38
C ARG A 338 17.42 -1.36 -14.11
N LEU A 339 17.98 -0.66 -15.10
CA LEU A 339 18.02 0.80 -15.10
C LEU A 339 16.60 1.38 -15.19
N CYS A 340 16.31 2.36 -14.35
CA CYS A 340 14.99 2.98 -14.19
C CYS A 340 13.92 1.97 -13.77
N ALA A 341 13.52 2.02 -12.50
CA ALA A 341 12.55 1.13 -11.86
C ALA A 341 13.01 -0.34 -11.71
N GLY A 342 14.27 -0.56 -11.37
CA GLY A 342 14.72 -1.90 -10.95
C GLY A 342 14.11 -2.35 -9.62
N ILE A 343 13.55 -1.44 -8.83
CA ILE A 343 12.68 -1.74 -7.68
C ILE A 343 11.37 -0.96 -7.86
N THR A 344 10.26 -1.69 -7.99
CA THR A 344 8.93 -1.09 -8.06
C THR A 344 8.13 -1.47 -6.82
N PHE A 345 7.74 -0.48 -6.03
CA PHE A 345 6.76 -0.69 -4.97
C PHE A 345 5.37 -0.47 -5.54
N GLN A 346 4.45 -1.40 -5.29
CA GLN A 346 3.11 -1.37 -5.88
C GLN A 346 2.04 -1.86 -4.92
N SER A 347 0.81 -1.36 -5.10
CA SER A 347 -0.36 -1.83 -4.34
C SER A 347 -1.11 -2.96 -5.05
N VAL A 348 -0.84 -3.16 -6.33
CA VAL A 348 -1.51 -4.18 -7.15
C VAL A 348 -0.91 -5.55 -6.83
N PRO A 349 -1.75 -6.59 -6.65
CA PRO A 349 -1.27 -7.96 -6.52
C PRO A 349 -0.28 -8.34 -7.63
N ILE A 350 0.74 -9.13 -7.27
CA ILE A 350 1.71 -9.61 -8.25
C ILE A 350 1.06 -10.77 -9.02
N GLY A 351 0.64 -10.48 -10.26
CA GLY A 351 -0.14 -11.41 -11.06
C GLY A 351 -1.60 -11.45 -10.61
N ARG A 352 -2.09 -12.64 -10.19
CA ARG A 352 -3.40 -12.82 -9.53
C ARG A 352 -3.25 -13.32 -8.09
N ASN A 353 -2.03 -13.38 -7.56
CA ASN A 353 -1.81 -13.88 -6.21
C ASN A 353 -1.70 -12.71 -5.23
N ILE A 354 -2.64 -12.65 -4.28
CA ILE A 354 -2.67 -11.64 -3.23
C ILE A 354 -1.67 -11.95 -2.10
N GLU A 355 -1.19 -13.19 -2.00
CA GLU A 355 -0.29 -13.67 -0.94
C GLU A 355 1.20 -13.41 -1.24
N ILE A 356 1.52 -12.87 -2.42
CA ILE A 356 2.90 -12.60 -2.81
C ILE A 356 3.26 -11.16 -2.42
N ASP A 357 4.13 -11.04 -1.42
CA ASP A 357 4.65 -9.76 -0.93
C ASP A 357 5.74 -9.15 -1.81
N GLY A 358 6.46 -10.01 -2.54
CA GLY A 358 7.63 -9.66 -3.32
C GLY A 358 7.87 -10.64 -4.45
N ILE A 359 8.46 -10.15 -5.52
CA ILE A 359 9.03 -11.02 -6.56
C ILE A 359 10.22 -10.36 -7.24
N THR A 360 11.24 -11.16 -7.49
CA THR A 360 12.35 -10.83 -8.38
C THR A 360 12.13 -11.48 -9.74
N ASN A 361 11.98 -10.67 -10.78
CA ASN A 361 11.84 -11.15 -12.14
C ASN A 361 13.21 -11.14 -12.82
N PHE A 362 13.55 -12.25 -13.46
CA PHE A 362 14.75 -12.40 -14.28
C PHE A 362 14.34 -12.63 -15.74
N PRO A 363 14.27 -11.57 -16.57
CA PRO A 363 13.83 -11.67 -17.96
C PRO A 363 14.64 -12.68 -18.79
N GLU A 364 13.96 -13.50 -19.60
CA GLU A 364 14.62 -14.50 -20.45
C GLU A 364 15.40 -13.90 -21.63
N ASN A 365 15.08 -12.66 -22.01
CA ASN A 365 15.75 -11.92 -23.08
C ASN A 365 17.13 -11.39 -22.70
N GLY A 366 17.61 -11.66 -21.48
CA GLY A 366 18.89 -11.20 -20.96
C GLY A 366 18.87 -9.77 -20.40
N ASP A 367 17.70 -9.15 -20.28
CA ASP A 367 17.58 -7.88 -19.56
C ASP A 367 17.90 -8.06 -18.08
N ASN A 368 18.40 -7.00 -17.45
CA ASN A 368 18.67 -7.00 -16.01
C ASN A 368 17.41 -7.31 -15.18
N PRO A 369 17.56 -7.99 -14.04
CA PRO A 369 16.44 -8.28 -13.15
C PRO A 369 15.78 -7.03 -12.58
N TYR A 370 14.51 -7.18 -12.18
CA TYR A 370 13.78 -6.14 -11.46
C TYR A 370 12.88 -6.75 -10.39
N MET A 371 12.66 -5.99 -9.33
CA MET A 371 11.82 -6.38 -8.19
C MET A 371 10.48 -5.67 -8.21
N ARG A 372 9.44 -6.37 -7.79
CA ARG A 372 8.15 -5.79 -7.40
C ARG A 372 7.88 -6.13 -5.95
N ILE A 373 7.53 -5.14 -5.15
CA ILE A 373 7.29 -5.28 -3.71
C ILE A 373 5.93 -4.68 -3.36
N ILE A 374 5.15 -5.36 -2.54
CA ILE A 374 3.89 -4.87 -1.98
C ILE A 374 4.16 -4.35 -0.55
N PRO A 375 4.22 -3.01 -0.33
CA PRO A 375 4.62 -2.46 0.96
C PRO A 375 3.48 -2.42 1.99
N THR A 376 2.27 -2.80 1.61
CA THR A 376 1.06 -2.77 2.46
C THR A 376 0.31 -4.09 2.41
N HIS A 377 1.03 -5.22 2.52
CA HIS A 377 0.37 -6.51 2.60
C HIS A 377 -0.57 -6.57 3.81
N GLN A 378 -1.65 -7.34 3.70
CA GLN A 378 -2.68 -7.41 4.72
C GLN A 378 -2.16 -7.92 6.06
N ASP A 379 -1.17 -8.82 6.02
CA ASP A 379 -0.53 -9.38 7.21
C ASP A 379 0.28 -8.34 7.98
N LEU A 380 0.78 -7.30 7.30
CA LEU A 380 1.61 -6.25 7.91
C LEU A 380 0.80 -5.38 8.88
N LEU A 381 -0.38 -4.91 8.46
CA LEU A 381 -1.24 -4.07 9.31
C LEU A 381 -1.92 -4.88 10.42
N SER A 382 -2.26 -6.11 10.08
CA SER A 382 -2.94 -7.06 10.98
C SER A 382 -1.98 -7.68 11.98
N GLN A 383 -0.66 -7.55 11.76
CA GLN A 383 0.39 -8.19 12.56
C GLN A 383 0.19 -9.71 12.66
N LEU A 384 -0.32 -10.32 11.59
CA LEU A 384 -0.52 -11.78 11.53
C LEU A 384 0.81 -12.53 11.59
N ASP A 385 1.87 -11.90 11.06
CA ASP A 385 3.25 -12.31 11.27
C ASP A 385 4.08 -11.11 11.76
N GLU A 386 4.43 -11.14 13.03
CA GLU A 386 5.28 -10.14 13.68
C GLU A 386 6.73 -10.13 13.20
N HIS A 387 7.13 -11.09 12.37
CA HIS A 387 8.44 -11.18 11.74
C HIS A 387 8.43 -10.69 10.29
N GLN A 388 7.27 -10.36 9.71
CA GLN A 388 7.21 -9.76 8.37
C GLN A 388 7.43 -8.25 8.41
N SER A 389 8.09 -7.74 7.36
CA SER A 389 8.23 -6.30 7.10
C SER A 389 8.63 -6.08 5.64
N THR A 390 8.30 -4.92 5.08
CA THR A 390 8.71 -4.54 3.71
C THR A 390 10.23 -4.62 3.51
N LEU A 391 11.02 -4.26 4.52
CA LEU A 391 12.48 -4.40 4.48
C LEU A 391 12.93 -5.85 4.39
N ARG A 392 12.30 -6.75 5.16
CA ARG A 392 12.64 -8.18 5.14
C ARG A 392 12.26 -8.82 3.81
N THR A 393 11.13 -8.45 3.21
CA THR A 393 10.77 -8.84 1.84
C THR A 393 11.82 -8.33 0.86
N LEU A 394 12.26 -7.07 0.98
CA LEU A 394 13.29 -6.52 0.11
C LEU A 394 14.63 -7.26 0.25
N HIS A 395 15.07 -7.59 1.47
CA HIS A 395 16.27 -8.39 1.69
C HIS A 395 16.14 -9.82 1.11
N HIS A 396 14.96 -10.43 1.21
CA HIS A 396 14.67 -11.72 0.59
C HIS A 396 14.87 -11.66 -0.92
N GLU A 397 14.21 -10.71 -1.58
CA GLU A 397 14.30 -10.55 -3.04
C GLU A 397 15.72 -10.27 -3.50
N PHE A 398 16.45 -9.44 -2.75
CA PHE A 398 17.88 -9.24 -2.99
C PHE A 398 18.72 -10.51 -2.79
N GLY A 399 18.31 -11.42 -1.91
CA GLY A 399 18.89 -12.76 -1.78
C GLY A 399 18.85 -13.53 -3.11
N HIS A 400 17.75 -13.47 -3.86
CA HIS A 400 17.69 -14.05 -5.20
C HIS A 400 18.63 -13.37 -6.20
N VAL A 401 18.73 -12.03 -6.15
CA VAL A 401 19.67 -11.28 -7.00
C VAL A 401 21.11 -11.70 -6.70
N ILE A 402 21.48 -11.81 -5.42
CA ILE A 402 22.83 -12.24 -5.02
C ILE A 402 23.10 -13.65 -5.48
N ASP A 403 22.19 -14.59 -5.22
CA ASP A 403 22.32 -15.98 -5.67
C ASP A 403 22.59 -16.04 -7.17
N ARG A 404 21.73 -15.42 -7.97
CA ARG A 404 21.76 -15.56 -9.43
C ARG A 404 22.81 -14.69 -10.11
N GLU A 405 22.90 -13.40 -9.78
CA GLU A 405 23.71 -12.41 -10.52
C GLU A 405 25.11 -12.18 -9.96
N ILE A 406 25.32 -12.43 -8.66
CA ILE A 406 26.61 -12.20 -7.98
C ILE A 406 27.34 -13.53 -7.76
N LEU A 407 26.61 -14.56 -7.33
CA LEU A 407 27.15 -15.90 -7.04
C LEU A 407 26.88 -16.93 -8.15
N ASN A 408 26.33 -16.50 -9.29
CA ASN A 408 26.13 -17.30 -10.50
C ASN A 408 25.23 -18.54 -10.29
N GLY A 409 24.11 -18.39 -9.58
CA GLY A 409 23.12 -19.43 -9.32
C GLY A 409 23.62 -20.52 -8.36
N ILE A 410 24.35 -20.12 -7.31
CA ILE A 410 25.02 -21.05 -6.40
C ILE A 410 24.02 -22.00 -5.71
N SER A 411 22.78 -21.57 -5.47
CA SER A 411 21.72 -22.37 -4.88
C SER A 411 21.36 -23.62 -5.69
N SER A 412 21.64 -23.60 -7.00
CA SER A 412 21.32 -24.69 -7.92
C SER A 412 22.41 -25.77 -7.98
N THR A 413 23.56 -25.51 -7.37
CA THR A 413 24.70 -26.43 -7.36
C THR A 413 24.45 -27.67 -6.50
N PRO A 414 25.10 -28.82 -6.79
CA PRO A 414 24.98 -30.01 -5.96
C PRO A 414 25.39 -29.79 -4.50
N GLU A 415 26.43 -28.97 -4.27
CA GLU A 415 26.93 -28.65 -2.93
C GLU A 415 25.86 -27.91 -2.11
N PHE A 416 25.26 -26.86 -2.66
CA PHE A 416 24.22 -26.13 -1.95
C PHE A 416 22.94 -26.95 -1.76
N LYS A 417 22.56 -27.78 -2.75
CA LYS A 417 21.42 -28.70 -2.61
C LYS A 417 21.60 -29.68 -1.45
N ALA A 418 22.82 -30.14 -1.21
CA ALA A 418 23.11 -30.99 -0.05
C ALA A 418 22.94 -30.22 1.28
N LEU A 419 23.36 -28.95 1.33
CA LEU A 419 23.12 -28.08 2.49
C LEU A 419 21.63 -27.84 2.73
N PHE A 420 20.88 -27.53 1.68
CA PHE A 420 19.43 -27.37 1.73
C PHE A 420 18.74 -28.60 2.33
N GLU A 421 18.99 -29.80 1.79
CA GLU A 421 18.37 -31.03 2.32
C GLU A 421 18.73 -31.30 3.79
N LYS A 422 19.94 -30.90 4.21
CA LYS A 422 20.43 -31.09 5.56
C LYS A 422 19.82 -30.10 6.57
N GLU A 423 19.67 -28.83 6.20
CA GLU A 423 19.35 -27.75 7.15
C GLU A 423 17.94 -27.16 7.00
N LYS A 424 17.22 -27.37 5.88
CA LYS A 424 15.90 -26.75 5.64
C LYS A 424 14.87 -27.02 6.75
N ASN A 425 14.92 -28.19 7.37
CA ASN A 425 13.96 -28.58 8.41
C ASN A 425 14.23 -27.92 9.77
N ASN A 426 15.39 -27.29 9.94
CA ASN A 426 15.75 -26.58 11.16
C ASN A 426 15.24 -25.14 11.18
N ILE A 427 14.89 -24.56 10.02
CA ILE A 427 14.44 -23.17 9.93
C ILE A 427 13.09 -23.00 10.62
N THR A 428 13.05 -22.08 11.58
CA THR A 428 11.85 -21.78 12.38
C THR A 428 11.07 -20.59 11.83
N GLU A 429 9.86 -20.37 12.36
CA GLU A 429 8.99 -19.26 11.97
C GLU A 429 9.61 -17.87 12.20
N ILE A 430 10.64 -17.78 13.04
CA ILE A 430 11.45 -16.57 13.22
C ILE A 430 12.05 -16.10 11.88
N ASN A 431 12.52 -17.06 11.09
CA ASN A 431 13.25 -16.77 9.87
C ASN A 431 12.41 -16.97 8.62
N THR A 432 11.33 -17.76 8.66
CA THR A 432 10.46 -18.04 7.51
C THR A 432 8.98 -18.05 7.85
N TYR A 433 8.16 -17.41 7.02
CA TYR A 433 6.70 -17.56 7.13
C TYR A 433 6.24 -18.88 6.48
N ALA A 434 5.23 -19.55 7.05
CA ALA A 434 4.52 -20.69 6.45
C ALA A 434 5.40 -21.78 5.79
N ASN A 435 6.56 -22.09 6.38
CA ASN A 435 7.56 -23.03 5.82
C ASN A 435 8.14 -22.65 4.45
N TYR A 436 8.08 -21.38 4.05
CA TYR A 436 8.52 -20.90 2.74
C TYR A 436 9.97 -21.27 2.40
N ALA A 437 10.89 -21.19 3.36
CA ALA A 437 12.28 -21.61 3.22
C ALA A 437 12.46 -23.12 2.89
N LYS A 438 11.42 -23.95 3.06
CA LYS A 438 11.46 -25.39 2.77
C LYS A 438 11.00 -25.71 1.34
N THR A 439 10.53 -24.71 0.59
CA THR A 439 9.95 -24.89 -0.75
C THR A 439 10.98 -25.44 -1.74
N ASN A 440 12.13 -24.77 -1.85
CA ASN A 440 13.21 -25.15 -2.76
C ASN A 440 14.54 -24.51 -2.31
N PRO A 441 15.69 -24.91 -2.89
CA PRO A 441 17.00 -24.35 -2.54
C PRO A 441 17.12 -22.83 -2.76
N GLN A 442 16.43 -22.26 -3.76
CA GLN A 442 16.47 -20.84 -4.07
C GLN A 442 15.80 -20.01 -2.97
N GLU A 443 14.60 -20.40 -2.52
CA GLU A 443 13.90 -19.77 -1.40
C GLU A 443 14.68 -19.93 -0.11
N PHE A 444 15.26 -21.12 0.12
CA PHE A 444 16.10 -21.35 1.29
C PHE A 444 17.31 -20.42 1.32
N PHE A 445 18.00 -20.23 0.19
CA PHE A 445 19.10 -19.28 0.09
C PHE A 445 18.63 -17.86 0.45
N ALA A 446 17.54 -17.40 -0.15
CA ALA A 446 17.02 -16.05 0.05
C ALA A 446 16.58 -15.81 1.50
N GLU A 447 15.93 -16.79 2.13
CA GLU A 447 15.49 -16.74 3.53
C GLU A 447 16.66 -16.73 4.52
N VAL A 448 17.70 -17.53 4.27
CA VAL A 448 18.93 -17.53 5.06
C VAL A 448 19.64 -16.18 4.92
N PHE A 449 19.84 -15.69 3.67
CA PHE A 449 20.49 -14.42 3.41
C PHE A 449 19.76 -13.24 4.07
N LYS A 450 18.43 -13.15 3.90
CA LYS A 450 17.55 -12.17 4.56
C LYS A 450 17.82 -12.07 6.06
N SER A 451 17.95 -13.22 6.71
CA SER A 451 18.14 -13.30 8.16
C SER A 451 19.56 -12.92 8.58
N MET A 452 20.58 -13.24 7.77
CA MET A 452 21.97 -12.86 8.00
C MET A 452 22.19 -11.33 8.03
N VAL A 453 21.42 -10.58 7.24
CA VAL A 453 21.56 -9.12 7.10
C VAL A 453 20.42 -8.34 7.78
N SER A 454 19.62 -8.99 8.61
CA SER A 454 18.45 -8.36 9.21
C SER A 454 18.82 -7.21 10.16
N MET A 455 18.08 -6.10 10.05
CA MET A 455 18.16 -4.96 10.97
C MET A 455 17.19 -5.06 12.17
N GLY A 456 16.44 -6.16 12.28
CA GLY A 456 15.37 -6.29 13.26
C GLY A 456 14.06 -5.66 12.79
N ASN A 457 13.15 -5.43 13.73
CA ASN A 457 11.92 -4.66 13.55
C ASN A 457 11.52 -4.02 14.90
N GLU A 458 10.33 -3.42 14.98
CA GLU A 458 9.84 -2.76 16.21
C GLU A 458 9.82 -3.67 17.45
N LYS A 459 9.61 -4.98 17.25
CA LYS A 459 9.50 -5.97 18.33
C LYS A 459 10.83 -6.67 18.64
N TYR A 460 11.68 -6.86 17.64
CA TYR A 460 12.87 -7.69 17.74
C TYR A 460 14.15 -6.96 17.29
N PRO A 461 15.23 -6.98 18.09
CA PRO A 461 16.49 -6.37 17.70
C PRO A 461 17.17 -7.12 16.54
N SER A 462 18.10 -6.48 15.84
CA SER A 462 18.85 -7.08 14.71
C SER A 462 19.56 -8.39 15.03
N SER A 463 20.03 -8.57 16.27
CA SER A 463 20.69 -9.81 16.71
C SER A 463 19.72 -10.99 16.79
N TYR A 464 18.42 -10.75 17.01
CA TYR A 464 17.44 -11.82 17.18
C TYR A 464 17.42 -12.78 15.97
N TYR A 465 17.28 -12.22 14.76
CA TYR A 465 17.23 -13.00 13.53
C TYR A 465 18.60 -13.58 13.15
N ARG A 466 19.67 -12.79 13.29
CA ARG A 466 21.03 -13.20 12.92
C ARG A 466 21.54 -14.35 13.79
N ASP A 467 21.34 -14.26 15.10
CA ASP A 467 21.74 -15.32 16.02
C ASP A 467 20.88 -16.58 15.83
N SER A 468 19.60 -16.44 15.44
CA SER A 468 18.73 -17.58 15.16
C SER A 468 19.19 -18.32 13.91
N ILE A 469 19.44 -17.61 12.80
CA ILE A 469 19.82 -18.27 11.55
C ILE A 469 21.21 -18.92 11.63
N GLU A 470 22.14 -18.34 12.39
CA GLU A 470 23.45 -18.96 12.67
C GLU A 470 23.33 -20.26 13.48
N LYS A 471 22.26 -20.46 14.26
CA LYS A 471 21.98 -21.70 14.98
C LYS A 471 21.19 -22.70 14.14
N GLU A 472 20.24 -22.23 13.34
CA GLU A 472 19.33 -23.07 12.56
C GLU A 472 20.01 -23.65 11.31
N ALA A 473 20.82 -22.84 10.61
CA ALA A 473 21.52 -23.22 9.37
C ALA A 473 23.00 -22.79 9.37
N PRO A 474 23.82 -23.25 10.35
CA PRO A 474 25.21 -22.81 10.51
C PRO A 474 26.08 -23.10 9.29
N GLU A 475 25.89 -24.23 8.61
CA GLU A 475 26.72 -24.60 7.47
C GLU A 475 26.36 -23.77 6.24
N THR A 476 25.07 -23.51 6.02
CA THR A 476 24.61 -22.61 4.96
C THR A 476 25.07 -21.17 5.19
N VAL A 477 24.97 -20.65 6.42
CA VAL A 477 25.47 -19.29 6.73
C VAL A 477 26.96 -19.18 6.43
N ARG A 478 27.77 -20.16 6.88
CA ARG A 478 29.21 -20.18 6.59
C ARG A 478 29.46 -20.25 5.08
N PHE A 479 28.75 -21.13 4.36
CA PHE A 479 28.88 -21.28 2.92
C PHE A 479 28.61 -19.96 2.18
N ILE A 480 27.53 -19.25 2.51
CA ILE A 480 27.19 -17.97 1.89
C ILE A 480 28.28 -16.92 2.18
N LYS A 481 28.74 -16.80 3.43
CA LYS A 481 29.83 -15.88 3.81
C LYS A 481 31.12 -16.18 3.04
N ASP A 482 31.49 -17.46 2.92
CA ASP A 482 32.70 -17.87 2.21
C ASP A 482 32.61 -17.57 0.70
N LYS A 483 31.46 -17.85 0.07
CA LYS A 483 31.25 -17.56 -1.36
C LYS A 483 31.22 -16.07 -1.67
N LEU A 484 30.65 -15.26 -0.79
CA LEU A 484 30.71 -13.81 -0.89
C LEU A 484 32.14 -13.30 -0.72
N LYS A 485 32.90 -13.85 0.23
CA LYS A 485 34.30 -13.50 0.46
C LYS A 485 35.21 -13.85 -0.71
N GLU A 486 34.99 -15.00 -1.36
CA GLU A 486 35.67 -15.40 -2.60
C GLU A 486 35.47 -14.36 -3.73
N LYS A 487 34.34 -13.63 -3.70
CA LYS A 487 34.01 -12.55 -4.64
C LYS A 487 34.43 -11.16 -4.15
N GLY A 488 35.05 -11.06 -2.97
CA GLY A 488 35.52 -9.79 -2.40
C GLY A 488 34.52 -9.06 -1.49
N TYR A 489 33.44 -9.73 -1.07
CA TYR A 489 32.46 -9.16 -0.13
C TYR A 489 32.62 -9.78 1.26
N VAL A 490 32.80 -8.98 2.30
CA VAL A 490 33.01 -9.48 3.67
C VAL A 490 31.86 -9.04 4.56
N LEU A 491 30.91 -9.96 4.80
CA LEU A 491 29.76 -9.80 5.70
C LEU A 491 30.16 -9.86 7.19
#